data_AF-A0A955RHW5-F1
#
_entry.id   AF-A0A955RHW5-F1
#
_cell.length_a   1.000
_cell.length_b   1.000
_cell.length_c   1.000
_cell.angle_alpha   90.00
_cell.angle_beta   90.00
_cell.angle_gamma   90.00
#
_symmetry.space_group_name_H-M   'P 1'
#
loop_
_entity.id
_entity.type
_entity.pdbx_description
1 polymer ?
#
loop_
_entity_poly.entity_id
_entity_poly.type
_entity_poly.pdbx_seq_one_letter_code
_entity_poly.pdbx_strand_id
1 'polypeptide(L)'
;KYKYLFFATKNGTVKKTSLEEFEKIRSNGLISINLDEGDELRWVKPTTGENEVLLVTSFARSIRFKEKDVRPTGRATMGVRGIKFRDKSDEVIAMDVVRKGEMFVMSISANGYGKSTPLDQFPMQGRGGQGVFAFQLRDKTGKLVVSRVIDHPKSELLIMSEDGNAIRLKSQDLPKLNRQTSGVRLIKLAKGDKVAAVAFL
;
A
#
# COMPACT_ATOMS: atom_id res chain seq x y z
N LYS A 1 18.97 -11.19 5.57
CA LYS A 1 18.25 -12.30 4.91
C LYS A 1 16.79 -12.24 5.31
N TYR A 2 15.86 -12.50 4.38
CA TYR A 2 14.44 -12.58 4.71
C TYR A 2 14.16 -13.81 5.58
N LYS A 3 13.24 -13.67 6.53
CA LYS A 3 12.84 -14.71 7.49
C LYS A 3 11.34 -14.97 7.49
N TYR A 4 10.53 -13.98 7.11
CA TYR A 4 9.09 -14.07 7.16
C TYR A 4 8.45 -13.63 5.85
N LEU A 5 7.22 -14.10 5.63
CA LEU A 5 6.26 -13.46 4.74
C LEU A 5 5.29 -12.65 5.58
N PHE A 6 5.11 -11.39 5.21
CA PHE A 6 4.14 -10.47 5.81
C PHE A 6 2.98 -10.28 4.84
N PHE A 7 1.78 -10.51 5.34
CA PHE A 7 0.53 -10.51 4.59
C PHE A 7 -0.29 -9.29 4.99
N ALA A 8 -0.99 -8.71 4.02
CA ALA A 8 -2.02 -7.72 4.25
C ALA A 8 -3.22 -7.95 3.33
N THR A 9 -4.39 -7.78 3.90
CA THR A 9 -5.68 -7.98 3.25
C THR A 9 -6.34 -6.64 2.93
N LYS A 10 -7.35 -6.69 2.06
CA LYS A 10 -8.23 -5.56 1.73
C LYS A 10 -8.86 -4.94 2.98
N ASN A 11 -9.33 -5.76 3.92
CA ASN A 11 -10.02 -5.29 5.12
C ASN A 11 -9.07 -4.87 6.26
N GLY A 12 -7.77 -4.79 6.01
CA GLY A 12 -6.79 -4.27 6.97
C GLY A 12 -6.31 -5.28 8.01
N THR A 13 -6.62 -6.57 7.83
CA THR A 13 -5.98 -7.67 8.56
C THR A 13 -4.56 -7.88 8.03
N VAL A 14 -3.61 -8.07 8.94
CA VAL A 14 -2.21 -8.37 8.66
C VAL A 14 -1.77 -9.64 9.35
N LYS A 15 -0.81 -10.35 8.76
CA LYS A 15 -0.23 -11.55 9.34
C LYS A 15 1.26 -11.65 9.04
N LYS A 16 2.01 -12.33 9.90
CA LYS A 16 3.39 -12.72 9.66
C LYS A 16 3.54 -14.23 9.84
N THR A 17 4.22 -14.89 8.90
CA THR A 17 4.50 -16.34 8.94
C THR A 17 5.94 -16.59 8.56
N SER A 18 6.61 -17.55 9.22
CA SER A 18 7.99 -17.94 8.89
C SER A 18 8.09 -18.45 7.46
N LEU A 19 9.18 -18.15 6.76
CA LEU A 19 9.45 -18.72 5.43
C LEU A 19 9.62 -20.24 5.48
N GLU A 20 10.07 -20.79 6.61
CA GLU A 20 10.24 -22.24 6.83
C GLU A 20 8.93 -23.02 6.66
N GLU A 21 7.80 -22.39 6.96
CA GLU A 21 6.45 -22.97 6.78
C GLU A 21 6.10 -23.25 5.31
N PHE A 22 6.88 -22.71 4.37
CA PHE A 22 6.70 -22.81 2.93
C PHE A 22 7.82 -23.60 2.24
N GLU A 23 8.71 -24.28 2.97
CA GLU A 23 9.80 -25.07 2.37
C GLU A 23 9.28 -26.25 1.52
N LYS A 24 8.17 -26.87 1.93
CA LYS A 24 7.58 -28.05 1.27
C LYS A 24 6.25 -27.70 0.60
N ILE A 25 6.32 -27.11 -0.58
CA ILE A 25 5.14 -26.76 -1.39
C ILE A 25 4.65 -27.99 -2.14
N ARG A 26 3.34 -28.24 -2.08
CA ARG A 26 2.66 -29.33 -2.80
C ARG A 26 2.10 -28.81 -4.13
N SER A 27 1.91 -29.71 -5.09
CA SER A 27 1.32 -29.39 -6.41
C SER A 27 -0.11 -28.84 -6.32
N ASN A 28 -0.88 -29.23 -5.29
CA ASN A 28 -2.22 -28.71 -5.04
C ASN A 28 -2.25 -27.42 -4.21
N GLY A 29 -1.09 -26.80 -3.99
CA GLY A 29 -0.96 -25.57 -3.21
C GLY A 29 -1.03 -25.77 -1.69
N LEU A 30 -0.96 -24.66 -0.98
CA LEU A 30 -0.99 -24.61 0.49
C LEU A 30 -1.87 -23.44 0.94
N ILE A 31 -2.68 -23.68 1.99
CA ILE A 31 -3.33 -22.58 2.71
C ILE A 31 -2.22 -21.69 3.27
N SER A 32 -2.31 -20.39 3.00
CA SER A 32 -1.36 -19.37 3.45
C SER A 32 -1.95 -18.40 4.46
N ILE A 33 -3.28 -18.24 4.48
CA ILE A 33 -4.07 -17.39 5.39
C ILE A 33 -5.54 -17.82 5.32
N ASN A 34 -6.24 -17.76 6.44
CA ASN A 34 -7.69 -17.88 6.46
C ASN A 34 -8.27 -16.47 6.33
N LEU A 35 -9.29 -16.29 5.48
CA LEU A 35 -9.90 -14.98 5.20
C LEU A 35 -11.33 -14.96 5.72
N ASP A 36 -11.74 -13.80 6.23
CA ASP A 36 -13.14 -13.55 6.56
C ASP A 36 -13.95 -13.43 5.26
N GLU A 37 -15.25 -13.63 5.34
CA GLU A 37 -16.15 -13.49 4.19
C GLU A 37 -16.03 -12.07 3.59
N GLY A 38 -15.82 -12.01 2.27
CA GLY A 38 -15.64 -10.76 1.53
C GLY A 38 -14.27 -10.08 1.70
N ASP A 39 -13.33 -10.67 2.45
CA ASP A 39 -11.95 -10.21 2.52
C ASP A 39 -11.09 -10.86 1.42
N GLU A 40 -10.03 -10.16 1.04
CA GLU A 40 -9.13 -10.56 -0.03
C GLU A 40 -7.68 -10.40 0.43
N LEU A 41 -6.87 -11.44 0.28
CA LEU A 41 -5.42 -11.29 0.38
C LEU A 41 -4.90 -10.51 -0.84
N ARG A 42 -4.38 -9.31 -0.63
CA ARG A 42 -3.90 -8.44 -1.71
C ARG A 42 -2.39 -8.27 -1.74
N TRP A 43 -1.72 -8.36 -0.60
CA TRP A 43 -0.27 -8.16 -0.53
C TRP A 43 0.43 -9.21 0.32
N VAL A 44 1.53 -9.73 -0.21
CA VAL A 44 2.50 -10.57 0.51
C VAL A 44 3.89 -10.04 0.20
N LYS A 45 4.66 -9.68 1.23
CA LYS A 45 6.03 -9.18 1.08
C LYS A 45 6.99 -9.90 2.03
N PRO A 46 8.21 -10.24 1.58
CA PRO A 46 9.21 -10.83 2.46
C PRO A 46 9.79 -9.78 3.40
N THR A 47 10.01 -10.17 4.65
CA THR A 47 10.55 -9.30 5.72
C THR A 47 11.65 -10.01 6.51
N THR A 48 12.46 -9.24 7.24
CA THR A 48 13.65 -9.73 7.96
C THR A 48 13.40 -10.00 9.44
N GLY A 49 12.31 -9.49 10.00
CA GLY A 49 12.01 -9.43 11.43
C GLY A 49 12.10 -8.02 12.04
N GLU A 50 12.84 -7.13 11.38
CA GLU A 50 13.13 -5.76 11.85
C GLU A 50 12.55 -4.67 10.95
N ASN A 51 11.79 -5.03 9.91
CA ASN A 51 11.21 -4.07 9.00
C ASN A 51 10.06 -3.28 9.62
N GLU A 52 9.70 -2.19 8.97
CA GLU A 52 8.47 -1.46 9.22
C GLU A 52 7.49 -1.70 8.08
N VAL A 53 6.20 -1.66 8.41
CA VAL A 53 5.11 -1.88 7.45
C VAL A 53 4.29 -0.61 7.37
N LEU A 54 4.04 -0.14 6.16
CA LEU A 54 3.14 0.96 5.84
C LEU A 54 1.89 0.39 5.17
N LEU A 55 0.72 0.65 5.74
CA LEU A 55 -0.56 0.43 5.07
C LEU A 55 -1.15 1.78 4.65
N VAL A 56 -1.76 1.83 3.47
CA VAL A 56 -2.48 2.99 2.96
C VAL A 56 -3.85 2.56 2.45
N THR A 57 -4.85 3.39 2.67
CA THR A 57 -6.26 3.12 2.37
C THR A 57 -6.81 4.01 1.27
N SER A 58 -7.96 3.61 0.72
CA SER A 58 -8.67 4.36 -0.32
C SER A 58 -9.11 5.76 0.15
N PHE A 59 -9.36 5.93 1.46
CA PHE A 59 -9.71 7.24 2.05
C PHE A 59 -8.46 8.01 2.50
N ALA A 60 -7.30 7.67 1.95
CA ALA A 60 -6.02 8.31 2.21
C ALA A 60 -5.60 8.31 3.69
N ARG A 61 -6.03 7.30 4.46
CA ARG A 61 -5.46 6.99 5.77
C ARG A 61 -4.24 6.11 5.61
N SER A 62 -3.22 6.35 6.42
CA SER A 62 -2.00 5.55 6.46
C SER A 62 -1.56 5.24 7.88
N ILE A 63 -1.05 4.03 8.11
CA ILE A 63 -0.43 3.65 9.37
C ILE A 63 0.91 2.97 9.12
N ARG A 64 1.94 3.36 9.87
CA ARG A 64 3.29 2.81 9.80
C ARG A 64 3.66 2.23 11.16
N PHE A 65 4.00 0.95 11.21
CA PHE A 65 4.32 0.25 12.46
C PHE A 65 5.45 -0.75 12.26
N LYS A 66 6.06 -1.23 13.34
CA LYS A 66 7.15 -2.21 13.25
C LYS A 66 6.58 -3.60 13.05
N GLU A 67 7.17 -4.40 12.17
CA GLU A 67 6.67 -5.76 11.91
C GLU A 67 6.69 -6.65 13.17
N LYS A 68 7.56 -6.34 14.14
CA LYS A 68 7.66 -7.02 15.43
C LYS A 68 6.39 -6.91 16.28
N ASP A 69 5.55 -5.92 16.01
CA ASP A 69 4.27 -5.76 16.71
C ASP A 69 3.27 -6.86 16.30
N VAL A 70 3.54 -7.56 15.19
CA VAL A 70 2.80 -8.75 14.73
C VAL A 70 3.63 -9.99 15.04
N ARG A 71 3.12 -10.85 15.94
CA ARG A 71 3.75 -12.13 16.23
C ARG A 71 3.70 -13.06 15.00
N PRO A 72 4.76 -13.85 14.74
CA PRO A 72 4.69 -14.90 13.72
C PRO A 72 3.66 -15.96 14.14
N THR A 73 2.88 -16.44 13.19
CA THR A 73 1.91 -17.54 13.37
C THR A 73 1.97 -18.49 12.17
N GLY A 74 1.47 -19.71 12.34
CA GLY A 74 1.40 -20.70 11.27
C GLY A 74 0.51 -20.27 10.10
N ARG A 75 0.50 -21.08 9.03
CA ARG A 75 -0.18 -20.70 7.78
C ARG A 75 -1.72 -20.62 7.89
N ALA A 76 -2.36 -21.55 8.61
CA ALA A 76 -3.82 -21.64 8.71
C ALA A 76 -4.40 -20.75 9.85
N THR A 77 -3.97 -19.48 9.90
CA THR A 77 -4.48 -18.47 10.86
C THR A 77 -4.94 -17.23 10.12
N MET A 78 -5.84 -16.46 10.76
CA MET A 78 -6.43 -15.23 10.21
C MET A 78 -5.44 -14.06 10.23
N GLY A 79 -4.70 -13.88 11.34
CA GLY A 79 -3.87 -12.71 11.57
C GLY A 79 -4.47 -11.76 12.62
N VAL A 80 -4.05 -10.50 12.58
CA VAL A 80 -4.46 -9.45 13.53
C VAL A 80 -4.75 -8.16 12.77
N ARG A 81 -5.48 -7.23 13.39
CA ARG A 81 -5.76 -5.93 12.77
C ARG A 81 -4.47 -5.11 12.59
N GLY A 82 -4.23 -4.65 11.36
CA GLY A 82 -3.15 -3.76 10.97
C GLY A 82 -3.55 -2.28 11.00
N ILE A 83 -4.75 -1.95 10.51
CA ILE A 83 -5.32 -0.60 10.53
C ILE A 83 -6.80 -0.65 10.90
N LYS A 84 -7.29 0.37 11.63
CA LYS A 84 -8.72 0.54 11.93
C LYS A 84 -9.32 1.57 10.98
N PHE A 85 -10.31 1.15 10.20
CA PHE A 85 -11.08 2.08 9.38
C PHE A 85 -12.03 2.92 10.22
N ARG A 86 -12.27 4.15 9.75
CA ARG A 86 -13.34 5.02 10.30
C ARG A 86 -14.66 4.75 9.60
N ASP A 87 -14.60 4.47 8.31
CA ASP A 87 -15.74 4.18 7.44
C ASP A 87 -15.67 2.71 6.99
N LYS A 88 -16.82 2.03 6.92
CA LYS A 88 -16.87 0.61 6.49
C LYS A 88 -16.64 0.43 4.99
N SER A 89 -16.78 1.49 4.20
CA SER A 89 -16.53 1.51 2.75
C SER A 89 -15.08 1.85 2.37
N ASP A 90 -14.22 2.03 3.38
CA ASP A 90 -12.79 2.16 3.18
C ASP A 90 -12.14 0.78 3.07
N GLU A 91 -11.01 0.72 2.39
CA GLU A 91 -10.23 -0.50 2.18
C GLU A 91 -8.75 -0.15 2.11
N VAL A 92 -7.89 -1.12 2.44
CA VAL A 92 -6.46 -1.00 2.13
C VAL A 92 -6.30 -1.04 0.61
N ILE A 93 -5.47 -0.14 0.08
CA ILE A 93 -5.08 -0.07 -1.33
C ILE A 93 -3.57 -0.23 -1.53
N ALA A 94 -2.79 -0.25 -0.45
CA ALA A 94 -1.37 -0.58 -0.49
C ALA A 94 -0.85 -1.16 0.83
N MET A 95 0.05 -2.13 0.74
CA MET A 95 0.98 -2.51 1.79
C MET A 95 2.41 -2.47 1.27
N ASP A 96 3.27 -1.74 1.99
CA ASP A 96 4.70 -1.69 1.74
C ASP A 96 5.52 -2.04 2.97
N VAL A 97 6.67 -2.65 2.71
CA VAL A 97 7.70 -2.95 3.71
C VAL A 97 8.80 -1.93 3.50
N VAL A 98 9.03 -1.08 4.49
CA VAL A 98 10.05 -0.04 4.42
C VAL A 98 11.45 -0.68 4.51
N ARG A 99 12.31 -0.31 3.57
CA ARG A 99 13.70 -0.74 3.44
C ARG A 99 14.67 0.44 3.53
N LYS A 100 15.94 0.13 3.75
CA LYS A 100 17.00 1.14 3.86
C LYS A 100 17.15 1.90 2.54
N GLY A 101 17.17 3.23 2.62
CA GLY A 101 17.32 4.11 1.46
C GLY A 101 16.00 4.53 0.80
N GLU A 102 14.87 3.99 1.26
CA GLU A 102 13.55 4.40 0.80
C GLU A 102 13.13 5.70 1.48
N MET A 103 12.93 6.75 0.69
CA MET A 103 12.77 8.11 1.20
C MET A 103 11.41 8.73 0.92
N PHE A 104 10.61 8.15 0.03
CA PHE A 104 9.36 8.76 -0.43
C PHE A 104 8.23 7.74 -0.55
N VAL A 105 7.03 8.20 -0.22
CA VAL A 105 5.76 7.53 -0.48
C VAL A 105 5.07 8.26 -1.61
N MET A 106 4.83 7.55 -2.70
CA MET A 106 4.04 8.03 -3.83
C MET A 106 2.56 7.81 -3.55
N SER A 107 1.72 8.69 -4.08
CA SER A 107 0.26 8.59 -3.98
C SER A 107 -0.38 9.11 -5.25
N ILE A 108 -1.32 8.35 -5.83
CA ILE A 108 -2.12 8.74 -6.99
C ILE A 108 -3.59 8.45 -6.71
N SER A 109 -4.43 9.43 -7.02
CA SER A 109 -5.88 9.41 -6.83
C SER A 109 -6.62 9.03 -8.13
N ALA A 110 -7.88 8.62 -7.98
CA ALA A 110 -8.71 8.13 -9.08
C ALA A 110 -8.82 9.11 -10.24
N ASN A 111 -8.80 10.42 -9.98
CA ASN A 111 -8.90 11.44 -11.03
C ASN A 111 -7.54 11.92 -11.54
N GLY A 112 -6.48 11.13 -11.35
CA GLY A 112 -5.15 11.39 -11.93
C GLY A 112 -4.32 12.46 -11.20
N TYR A 113 -4.67 12.83 -9.97
CA TYR A 113 -3.81 13.69 -9.14
C TYR A 113 -2.84 12.85 -8.32
N GLY A 114 -1.58 13.28 -8.25
CA GLY A 114 -0.57 12.58 -7.47
C GLY A 114 0.59 13.45 -7.02
N LYS A 115 1.40 12.86 -6.14
CA LYS A 115 2.59 13.47 -5.52
C LYS A 115 3.49 12.40 -4.91
N SER A 116 4.71 12.81 -4.60
CA SER A 116 5.61 12.10 -3.71
C SER A 116 5.69 12.83 -2.37
N THR A 117 5.66 12.11 -1.26
CA THR A 117 5.78 12.69 0.08
C THR A 117 6.93 12.01 0.82
N PRO A 118 7.83 12.78 1.48
CA PRO A 118 8.89 12.21 2.31
C PRO A 118 8.37 11.14 3.28
N LEU A 119 9.11 10.05 3.46
CA LEU A 119 8.69 8.93 4.30
C LEU A 119 8.70 9.28 5.79
N ASP A 120 9.59 10.19 6.23
CA ASP A 120 9.67 10.70 7.59
C ASP A 120 8.39 11.43 8.05
N GLN A 121 7.62 11.94 7.10
CA GLN A 121 6.30 12.49 7.34
C GLN A 121 5.28 11.42 7.73
N PHE A 122 5.54 10.13 7.55
CA PHE A 122 4.64 9.07 8.01
C PHE A 122 5.13 8.57 9.37
N PRO A 123 4.64 9.14 10.49
CA PRO A 123 5.13 8.81 11.82
C PRO A 123 4.80 7.37 12.17
N MET A 124 5.71 6.77 12.93
CA MET A 124 5.52 5.46 13.52
C MET A 124 4.40 5.49 14.55
N GLN A 125 3.52 4.50 14.50
CA GLN A 125 2.36 4.31 15.37
C GLN A 125 2.25 2.83 15.74
N GLY A 126 1.43 2.49 16.73
CA GLY A 126 1.06 1.10 16.98
C GLY A 126 0.06 0.60 15.93
N ARG A 127 0.17 -0.67 15.52
CA ARG A 127 -0.81 -1.31 14.62
C ARG A 127 -2.23 -1.27 15.19
N GLY A 128 -3.22 -1.32 14.32
CA GLY A 128 -4.64 -1.31 14.67
C GLY A 128 -5.19 0.08 15.04
N GLY A 129 -4.35 1.12 15.00
CA GLY A 129 -4.79 2.51 15.09
C GLY A 129 -5.49 2.99 13.82
N GLN A 130 -6.05 4.20 13.86
CA GLN A 130 -6.71 4.83 12.70
C GLN A 130 -5.71 5.46 11.71
N GLY A 131 -4.44 5.63 12.10
CA GLY A 131 -3.39 6.20 11.26
C GLY A 131 -3.37 7.74 11.20
N VAL A 132 -2.73 8.28 10.16
CA VAL A 132 -2.71 9.70 9.78
C VAL A 132 -3.10 9.87 8.31
N PHE A 133 -3.41 11.09 7.87
CA PHE A 133 -3.68 11.32 6.46
C PHE A 133 -2.39 11.22 5.63
N ALA A 134 -2.46 10.54 4.49
CA ALA A 134 -1.41 10.40 3.49
C ALA A 134 -1.56 11.42 2.34
N PHE A 135 -2.80 11.81 2.05
CA PHE A 135 -3.19 12.64 0.93
C PHE A 135 -4.46 13.42 1.27
N GLN A 136 -4.58 14.68 0.83
CA GLN A 136 -5.82 15.44 1.00
C GLN A 136 -6.78 15.14 -0.15
N LEU A 137 -7.79 14.30 0.10
CA LEU A 137 -8.85 14.02 -0.86
C LEU A 137 -9.79 15.22 -0.98
N ARG A 138 -10.24 15.49 -2.21
CA ARG A 138 -11.28 16.45 -2.57
C ARG A 138 -12.12 15.86 -3.69
N ASP A 139 -13.27 16.45 -3.99
CA ASP A 139 -14.13 16.00 -5.11
C ASP A 139 -13.36 15.93 -6.43
N LYS A 140 -12.47 16.91 -6.67
CA LYS A 140 -11.62 16.94 -7.88
C LYS A 140 -10.60 15.81 -7.96
N THR A 141 -10.18 15.21 -6.84
CA THR A 141 -9.17 14.13 -6.84
C THR A 141 -9.80 12.74 -6.88
N GLY A 142 -11.00 12.59 -6.32
CA GLY A 142 -11.55 11.27 -6.03
C GLY A 142 -10.76 10.55 -4.93
N LYS A 143 -11.08 9.26 -4.71
CA LYS A 143 -10.40 8.38 -3.74
C LYS A 143 -8.94 8.15 -4.12
N LEU A 144 -8.13 7.72 -3.15
CA LEU A 144 -6.78 7.25 -3.45
C LEU A 144 -6.84 5.85 -4.06
N VAL A 145 -6.12 5.63 -5.16
CA VAL A 145 -6.13 4.34 -5.89
C VAL A 145 -4.77 3.66 -5.88
N VAL A 146 -3.69 4.43 -5.71
CA VAL A 146 -2.32 3.90 -5.69
C VAL A 146 -1.55 4.58 -4.57
N SER A 147 -0.81 3.78 -3.82
CA SER A 147 0.29 4.25 -3.00
C SER A 147 1.44 3.25 -3.06
N ARG A 148 2.67 3.76 -3.07
CA ARG A 148 3.87 2.92 -3.05
C ARG A 148 5.03 3.64 -2.39
N VAL A 149 5.78 2.95 -1.54
CA VAL A 149 7.11 3.38 -1.11
C VAL A 149 8.08 3.23 -2.28
N ILE A 150 8.67 4.34 -2.72
CA ILE A 150 9.61 4.35 -3.85
C ILE A 150 10.96 3.83 -3.36
N ASP A 151 11.40 2.73 -3.96
CA ASP A 151 12.66 2.03 -3.69
C ASP A 151 13.80 2.48 -4.59
N HIS A 152 13.50 3.09 -5.74
CA HIS A 152 14.52 3.58 -6.65
C HIS A 152 14.15 4.93 -7.30
N PRO A 153 15.06 5.93 -7.32
CA PRO A 153 14.77 7.26 -7.87
C PRO A 153 14.55 7.26 -9.40
N LYS A 154 14.97 6.21 -10.11
CA LYS A 154 14.82 6.09 -11.57
C LYS A 154 13.62 5.24 -12.02
N SER A 155 12.74 4.82 -11.11
CA SER A 155 11.55 4.06 -11.51
C SER A 155 10.67 4.88 -12.45
N GLU A 156 10.10 4.25 -13.46
CA GLU A 156 9.08 4.87 -14.30
C GLU A 156 7.70 4.38 -13.90
N LEU A 157 6.69 5.18 -14.20
CA LEU A 157 5.28 4.94 -13.92
C LEU A 157 4.53 4.94 -15.23
N LEU A 158 3.78 3.89 -15.50
CA LEU A 158 2.78 3.88 -16.56
C LEU A 158 1.40 4.00 -15.92
N ILE A 159 0.75 5.14 -16.06
CA ILE A 159 -0.61 5.39 -15.58
C ILE A 159 -1.56 5.16 -16.75
N MET A 160 -2.56 4.31 -16.57
CA MET A 160 -3.57 3.98 -17.57
C MET A 160 -4.97 4.30 -17.05
N SER A 161 -5.79 4.92 -17.88
CA SER A 161 -7.19 5.21 -17.58
C SER A 161 -8.14 4.10 -18.02
N GLU A 162 -9.38 4.14 -17.54
CA GLU A 162 -10.43 3.19 -17.92
C GLU A 162 -10.77 3.30 -19.42
N ASP A 163 -10.71 4.50 -19.97
CA ASP A 163 -10.90 4.77 -21.41
C ASP A 163 -9.67 4.42 -22.28
N GLY A 164 -8.60 3.87 -21.68
CA GLY A 164 -7.40 3.42 -22.39
C GLY A 164 -6.34 4.50 -22.64
N ASN A 165 -6.47 5.70 -22.05
CA ASN A 165 -5.42 6.72 -22.12
C ASN A 165 -4.24 6.31 -21.24
N ALA A 166 -3.02 6.38 -21.77
CA ALA A 166 -1.82 6.05 -21.02
C ALA A 166 -0.80 7.20 -21.02
N ILE A 167 -0.16 7.43 -19.87
CA ILE A 167 0.99 8.34 -19.75
C ILE A 167 2.12 7.64 -19.02
N ARG A 168 3.35 7.86 -19.50
CA ARG A 168 4.58 7.45 -18.81
C ARG A 168 5.23 8.63 -18.12
N LEU A 169 5.58 8.49 -16.85
CA LEU A 169 6.22 9.52 -16.03
C LEU A 169 7.40 8.94 -15.27
N LYS A 170 8.45 9.72 -15.03
CA LYS A 170 9.54 9.31 -14.13
C LYS A 170 9.14 9.62 -12.69
N SER A 171 9.39 8.70 -11.77
CA SER A 171 9.02 8.86 -10.35
C SER A 171 9.64 10.11 -9.71
N GLN A 172 10.85 10.48 -10.14
CA GLN A 172 11.57 11.68 -9.69
C GLN A 172 10.93 13.01 -10.13
N ASP A 173 10.13 12.99 -11.20
CA ASP A 173 9.49 14.20 -11.75
C ASP A 173 8.18 14.52 -11.00
N LEU A 174 7.69 13.60 -10.16
CA LEU A 174 6.52 13.85 -9.33
C LEU A 174 6.85 14.93 -8.27
N PRO A 175 5.94 15.87 -8.04
CA PRO A 175 6.19 16.94 -7.08
C PRO A 175 6.31 16.37 -5.66
N LYS A 176 7.33 16.83 -4.96
CA LYS A 176 7.59 16.49 -3.55
C LYS A 176 6.79 17.43 -2.67
N LEU A 177 5.71 16.92 -2.08
CA LEU A 177 4.77 17.71 -1.30
C LEU A 177 4.42 17.01 0.02
N ASN A 178 3.91 17.78 0.98
CA ASN A 178 3.52 17.24 2.28
C ASN A 178 2.30 16.29 2.20
N ARG A 179 2.02 15.57 3.28
CA ARG A 179 0.88 14.63 3.34
C ARG A 179 -0.48 15.29 3.11
N GLN A 180 -0.69 16.47 3.70
CA GLN A 180 -2.00 17.16 3.70
C GLN A 180 -2.21 18.06 2.46
N THR A 181 -1.66 17.65 1.30
CA THR A 181 -1.92 18.28 0.01
C THR A 181 -2.55 17.28 -0.96
N SER A 182 -3.22 17.80 -1.99
CA SER A 182 -3.86 17.01 -3.05
C SER A 182 -2.92 16.68 -4.23
N GLY A 183 -1.64 17.04 -4.16
CA GLY A 183 -0.72 16.87 -5.29
C GLY A 183 -1.07 17.71 -6.52
N VAL A 184 -0.51 17.33 -7.67
CA VAL A 184 -0.76 17.96 -8.98
C VAL A 184 -1.39 16.95 -9.92
N ARG A 185 -1.97 17.43 -11.03
CA ARG A 185 -2.52 16.57 -12.07
C ARG A 185 -1.37 15.90 -12.84
N LEU A 186 -1.31 14.57 -12.81
CA LEU A 186 -0.32 13.76 -13.51
C LEU A 186 -0.81 13.34 -14.91
N ILE A 187 -2.12 13.09 -15.03
CA ILE A 187 -2.79 12.76 -16.30
C ILE A 187 -4.07 13.60 -16.43
N LYS A 188 -4.36 14.09 -17.63
CA LYS A 188 -5.63 14.74 -17.94
C LYS A 188 -6.61 13.67 -18.39
N LEU A 189 -7.61 13.40 -17.57
CA LEU A 189 -8.67 12.45 -17.84
C LEU A 189 -9.90 13.16 -18.44
N ALA A 190 -10.65 12.44 -19.27
CA ALA A 190 -11.94 12.90 -19.77
C ALA A 190 -12.97 12.98 -18.62
N LYS A 191 -14.12 13.62 -18.86
CA LYS A 191 -15.19 13.71 -17.86
C LYS A 191 -15.76 12.30 -17.62
N GLY A 192 -15.61 11.80 -16.41
CA GLY A 192 -16.09 10.47 -16.00
C GLY A 192 -15.01 9.38 -16.03
N ASP A 193 -13.92 9.62 -16.74
CA ASP A 193 -12.76 8.71 -16.83
C ASP A 193 -11.94 8.73 -15.53
N LYS A 194 -11.34 7.60 -15.19
CA LYS A 194 -10.57 7.37 -13.96
C LYS A 194 -9.29 6.61 -14.25
N VAL A 195 -8.32 6.72 -13.34
CA VAL A 195 -7.15 5.86 -13.33
C VAL A 195 -7.60 4.42 -13.04
N ALA A 196 -7.37 3.54 -14.00
CA ALA A 196 -7.65 2.11 -13.89
C ALA A 196 -6.46 1.35 -13.28
N ALA A 197 -5.25 1.69 -13.72
CA ALA A 197 -4.05 0.97 -13.31
C ALA A 197 -2.82 1.88 -13.30
N VAL A 198 -1.86 1.54 -12.43
CA VAL A 198 -0.51 2.11 -12.45
C VAL A 198 0.50 0.97 -12.37
N ALA A 199 1.32 0.85 -13.40
CA ALA A 199 2.47 -0.05 -13.40
C ALA A 199 3.74 0.72 -13.08
N PHE A 200 4.66 0.08 -12.37
CA PHE A 200 6.00 0.59 -12.11
C PHE A 200 6.97 -0.21 -12.96
N LEU A 201 7.74 0.50 -13.79
CA LEU A 201 8.68 -0.08 -14.74
C LEU A 201 10.12 0.02 -14.21
#